data_AF-A0A9D2DAH3-F1
#
_entry.id   AF-A0A9D2DAH3-F1
#
_cell.length_a   1.000
_cell.length_b   1.000
_cell.length_c   1.000
_cell.angle_alpha   90.00
_cell.angle_beta   90.00
_cell.angle_gamma   90.00
#
_symmetry.space_group_name_H-M   'P 1'
#
loop_
_entity.id
_entity.type
_entity.pdbx_description
1 polymer ?
#
loop_
_entity_poly.entity_id
_entity_poly.type
_entity_poly.pdbx_seq_one_letter_code
_entity_poly.pdbx_strand_id
1 'polypeptide(L)' 'SESKRLGAKRADGQFVKAGNILYRQRGTKIHPGVNVGRGGDDTLFALVDGVVRYERKGRDKKQVSIYPVAE' A
#
# COMPACT_ATOMS: atom_id res chain seq x y z
N SER A 1 12.70 -23.35 -5.17
CA SER A 1 11.96 -22.24 -5.83
C SER A 1 12.57 -20.92 -5.37
N GLU A 2 12.77 -19.97 -6.27
CA GLU A 2 13.46 -18.70 -5.95
C GLU A 2 12.59 -17.74 -5.13
N SER A 3 13.22 -17.00 -4.20
CA SER A 3 12.54 -15.99 -3.38
C SER A 3 11.97 -14.87 -4.25
N LYS A 4 10.65 -14.65 -4.15
CA LYS A 4 9.92 -13.66 -4.97
C LYS A 4 9.89 -12.25 -4.36
N ARG A 5 10.62 -12.02 -3.26
CA ARG A 5 10.77 -10.71 -2.59
C ARG A 5 9.42 -10.03 -2.30
N LEU A 6 8.45 -10.78 -1.78
CA LEU A 6 7.15 -10.27 -1.33
C LEU A 6 7.31 -9.39 -0.07
N GLY A 7 6.24 -8.68 0.31
CA GLY A 7 6.17 -7.86 1.52
C GLY A 7 6.08 -6.35 1.26
N ALA A 8 6.12 -5.58 2.35
CA ALA A 8 6.10 -4.13 2.33
C ALA A 8 7.34 -3.57 1.62
N LYS A 9 7.12 -2.47 0.88
CA LYS A 9 8.16 -1.70 0.17
C LYS A 9 8.27 -0.27 0.67
N ARG A 10 7.24 0.22 1.35
CA ARG A 10 7.18 1.53 2.00
C ARG A 10 6.63 1.37 3.40
N ALA A 11 7.20 2.12 4.34
CA ALA A 11 6.84 2.12 5.75
C ALA A 11 5.73 3.13 6.04
N ASP A 12 5.07 2.98 7.19
CA ASP A 12 4.13 3.97 7.70
C ASP A 12 4.80 5.34 7.92
N GLY A 13 4.12 6.43 7.62
CA GLY A 13 4.63 7.80 7.77
C GLY A 13 5.60 8.24 6.67
N GLN A 14 5.97 7.36 5.73
CA GLN A 14 6.89 7.69 4.65
C GLN A 14 6.18 8.48 3.54
N PHE A 15 6.82 9.54 3.03
CA PHE A 15 6.38 10.22 1.81
C PHE A 15 6.66 9.36 0.57
N VAL A 16 5.67 9.26 -0.31
CA VAL A 16 5.73 8.51 -1.56
C VAL A 16 5.15 9.34 -2.70
N LYS A 17 5.68 9.11 -3.90
CA LYS A 17 5.09 9.61 -5.14
C LYS A 17 4.03 8.65 -5.68
N ALA A 18 3.12 9.16 -6.50
CA ALA A 18 2.19 8.40 -7.31
C ALA A 18 2.95 7.35 -8.14
N GLY A 19 2.34 6.18 -8.29
CA GLY A 19 2.93 5.02 -8.96
C GLY A 19 3.91 4.20 -8.11
N ASN A 20 4.34 4.68 -6.94
CA ASN A 20 5.22 3.88 -6.08
C ASN A 20 4.52 2.62 -5.56
N ILE A 21 5.25 1.50 -5.58
CA ILE A 21 4.81 0.25 -4.98
C ILE A 21 4.88 0.36 -3.45
N LEU A 22 3.78 0.03 -2.78
CA LEU A 22 3.64 0.04 -1.33
C LEU A 22 3.83 -1.36 -0.74
N TYR A 23 3.23 -2.37 -1.36
CA TYR A 23 3.24 -3.74 -0.85
C TYR A 23 3.11 -4.75 -2.00
N ARG A 24 3.98 -5.77 -2.03
CA ARG A 24 3.83 -6.93 -2.94
C ARG A 24 3.29 -8.12 -2.17
N GLN A 25 2.17 -8.68 -2.60
CA GLN A 25 1.49 -9.77 -1.89
C GLN A 25 0.95 -10.82 -2.86
N ARG A 26 0.40 -11.89 -2.30
CA ARG A 26 -0.46 -12.85 -2.99
C ARG A 26 -1.76 -12.90 -2.21
N GLY A 27 -2.89 -12.70 -2.89
CA GLY A 27 -4.15 -12.41 -2.23
C GLY A 27 -4.10 -11.05 -1.50
N THR A 28 -5.21 -10.71 -0.84
CA THR A 28 -5.38 -9.39 -0.22
C THR A 28 -5.15 -9.46 1.30
N LYS A 29 -3.88 -9.58 1.72
CA LYS A 29 -3.51 -9.50 3.15
C LYS A 29 -3.69 -8.07 3.67
N ILE A 30 -3.21 -7.11 2.90
CA ILE A 30 -3.48 -5.69 3.08
C ILE A 30 -4.43 -5.26 1.97
N HIS A 31 -5.48 -4.54 2.34
CA HIS A 31 -6.49 -4.03 1.42
C HIS A 31 -6.07 -2.65 0.90
N PRO A 32 -6.41 -2.30 -0.35
CA PRO A 32 -6.33 -0.92 -0.78
C PRO A 32 -7.29 -0.06 0.04
N GLY A 33 -6.77 1.06 0.55
CA GLY A 33 -7.52 2.11 1.23
C GLY A 33 -7.65 3.35 0.33
N VAL A 34 -7.55 4.53 0.92
CA VAL A 34 -7.71 5.80 0.20
C VAL A 34 -6.50 6.06 -0.70
N ASN A 35 -6.73 6.45 -1.96
CA ASN A 35 -5.70 6.75 -2.96
C ASN A 35 -4.67 5.63 -3.20
N VAL A 36 -5.08 4.37 -3.05
CA VAL A 36 -4.25 3.19 -3.33
C VAL A 36 -4.91 2.29 -4.36
N GLY A 37 -4.17 1.96 -5.41
CA GLY A 37 -4.57 0.99 -6.43
C GLY A 37 -4.10 -0.42 -6.10
N ARG A 38 -4.78 -1.42 -6.67
CA ARG A 38 -4.38 -2.83 -6.63
C ARG A 38 -4.18 -3.35 -8.05
N GLY A 39 -2.98 -3.86 -8.34
CA GLY A 39 -2.65 -4.50 -9.62
C GLY A 39 -3.27 -5.89 -9.75
N GLY A 40 -3.19 -6.48 -10.95
CA GLY A 40 -3.68 -7.84 -11.22
C GLY A 40 -2.91 -8.94 -10.46
N ASP A 41 -1.69 -8.65 -10.01
CA ASP A 41 -0.86 -9.52 -9.17
C ASP A 41 -1.03 -9.24 -7.66
N ASP A 42 -2.10 -8.54 -7.28
CA ASP A 42 -2.39 -8.04 -5.93
C ASP A 42 -1.39 -7.01 -5.37
N THR A 43 -0.43 -6.51 -6.17
CA THR A 43 0.49 -5.46 -5.74
C THR A 43 -0.26 -4.15 -5.46
N LEU A 44 0.02 -3.53 -4.32
CA LEU A 44 -0.54 -2.23 -3.93
C LEU A 44 0.39 -1.09 -4.34
N PHE A 45 -0.17 -0.03 -4.93
CA PHE A 45 0.57 1.14 -5.40
C PHE A 45 -0.16 2.44 -5.10
N ALA A 46 0.59 3.54 -4.93
CA ALA A 46 0.04 4.87 -4.67
C ALA A 46 -0.59 5.46 -5.94
N LEU A 47 -1.77 6.07 -5.82
CA LEU A 47 -2.41 6.82 -6.92
C LEU A 47 -2.05 8.30 -6.91
N VAL A 48 -1.66 8.82 -5.75
CA VAL A 48 -1.31 10.23 -5.53
C VAL A 48 -0.02 10.34 -4.71
N ASP A 49 0.59 11.52 -4.73
CA ASP A 49 1.70 11.86 -3.86
C ASP A 49 1.18 12.10 -2.42
N GLY A 50 1.93 11.64 -1.42
CA GLY A 50 1.53 11.83 -0.03
C GLY A 50 2.22 10.89 0.94
N VAL A 51 1.67 10.78 2.14
CA VAL A 51 2.19 9.94 3.23
C VAL A 51 1.43 8.63 3.32
N VAL A 52 2.19 7.54 3.42
CA VAL A 52 1.67 6.18 3.61
C VAL A 52 1.12 6.01 5.02
N ARG A 53 -0.11 5.50 5.13
CA ARG A 53 -0.73 5.10 6.39
C ARG A 53 -1.28 3.69 6.35
N TYR A 54 -0.83 2.83 7.25
CA TYR A 54 -1.38 1.49 7.47
C TYR A 54 -2.40 1.53 8.60
N GLU A 55 -3.63 1.15 8.27
CA GLU A 55 -4.78 1.28 9.15
C GLU A 55 -5.47 -0.07 9.32
N ARG A 56 -6.21 -0.22 10.41
CA ARG A 56 -7.08 -1.38 10.60
C ARG A 56 -8.37 -1.17 9.79
N LYS A 57 -8.81 -2.22 9.10
CA LYS A 57 -10.09 -2.28 8.38
C LYS A 57 -11.04 -3.21 9.13
N GLY A 58 -11.88 -2.65 9.99
CA GLY A 58 -12.79 -3.43 10.84
C GLY A 58 -12.04 -4.26 11.90
N ARG A 59 -12.51 -5.48 12.17
CA ARG A 59 -11.94 -6.33 13.23
C ARG A 59 -10.62 -7.00 12.80
N ASP A 60 -10.59 -7.72 11.69
CA ASP A 60 -9.44 -8.62 11.41
C ASP A 60 -8.61 -8.21 10.19
N LYS A 61 -9.05 -7.21 9.43
CA LYS A 61 -8.40 -6.79 8.19
C LYS A 61 -7.55 -5.54 8.41
N LYS A 62 -6.59 -5.34 7.52
CA LYS A 62 -5.74 -4.14 7.45
C LYS A 62 -5.85 -3.54 6.06
N GLN A 63 -5.67 -2.23 5.98
CA GLN A 63 -5.61 -1.50 4.72
C GLN A 63 -4.43 -0.53 4.71
N VAL A 64 -4.06 -0.05 3.53
CA VAL A 64 -3.07 1.01 3.36
C VAL A 64 -3.68 2.14 2.55
N SER A 65 -3.50 3.37 3.03
CA SER A 65 -4.01 4.61 2.45
C SER A 65 -2.86 5.57 2.19
N ILE A 66 -3.00 6.44 1.20
CA ILE A 66 -2.11 7.59 0.99
C ILE A 66 -2.89 8.88 1.26
N TYR A 67 -2.40 9.68 2.19
CA TYR A 67 -2.92 11.00 2.48
C TYR A 67 -2.01 12.07 1.87
N PRO A 68 -2.51 12.94 0.98
CA PRO A 68 -1.74 14.06 0.47
C PRO A 68 -1.25 14.94 1.63
N VAL A 69 0.03 15.30 1.61
CA VAL A 69 0.53 16.34 2.51
C VAL A 69 0.15 17.66 1.87
N ALA A 70 -0.75 18.40 2.51
CA ALA A 70 -1.05 19.75 2.07
C ALA A 70 0.25 20.57 2.06
N GLU A 71 0.46 21.32 0.98
CA GLU A 71 1.48 22.37 0.91
C GLU A 71 1.17 23.50 1.90
#